data_AF-A0A813HYG2-F1
#
_entry.id   AF-A0A813HYG2-F1
#
_cell.length_a   1.000
_cell.length_b   1.000
_cell.length_c   1.000
_cell.angle_alpha   90.00
_cell.angle_beta   90.00
_cell.angle_gamma   90.00
#
_symmetry.space_group_name_H-M   'P 1'
#
loop_
_entity.id
_entity.type
_entity.pdbx_description
1 polymer ?
#
loop_
_entity_poly.entity_id
_entity_poly.type
_entity_poly.pdbx_seq_one_letter_code
_entity_poly.pdbx_strand_id
1 'polypeptide(L)'
;AVGLWAASKIVPVMYHWEMIPGVASPAWWARAATIRYDHYTEGIVYSPYDTGDPIREIPEECKGKMLLAQKKGGWKLQSEMEE
;
A
#
# COMPACT_ATOMS: atom_id res chain seq x y z
N ALA A 1 32.46 19.11 16.83
CA ALA A 1 32.41 19.14 15.34
C ALA A 1 31.89 17.84 14.73
N VAL A 2 32.33 16.66 15.18
CA VAL A 2 31.92 15.35 14.62
C VAL A 2 30.39 15.11 14.65
N GLY A 3 29.71 15.48 15.74
CA GLY A 3 28.25 15.29 15.84
C GLY A 3 27.44 16.11 14.82
N LEU A 4 27.86 17.34 14.50
CA LEU A 4 27.18 18.19 13.52
C LEU A 4 27.38 17.65 12.09
N TRP A 5 28.56 17.09 11.81
CA TRP A 5 28.87 16.47 10.53
C TRP A 5 28.10 15.16 10.33
N ALA A 6 27.96 14.35 11.37
CA ALA A 6 27.11 13.15 11.31
C ALA A 6 25.63 13.52 11.09
N ALA A 7 25.12 14.51 11.83
CA ALA A 7 23.75 14.97 11.70
C ALA A 7 23.43 15.48 10.28
N SER A 8 24.36 16.21 9.64
CA SER A 8 24.14 16.72 8.27
C SER A 8 24.04 15.62 7.21
N LYS A 9 24.56 14.42 7.48
CA LYS A 9 24.42 13.24 6.61
C LYS A 9 23.18 12.42 6.93
N ILE A 10 22.83 12.29 8.20
CA ILE A 10 21.74 11.44 8.65
C ILE A 10 20.38 12.11 8.40
N VAL A 11 20.25 13.40 8.67
CA VAL A 11 18.96 14.12 8.57
C VAL A 11 18.36 14.05 7.16
N PRO A 12 19.11 14.27 6.06
CA PRO A 12 18.55 14.13 4.71
C PRO A 12 18.10 12.70 4.38
N VAL A 13 18.81 11.69 4.88
CA VAL A 13 18.44 10.27 4.69
C VAL A 13 17.14 9.97 5.42
N MET A 14 17.05 10.37 6.69
CA MET A 14 15.82 10.21 7.48
C MET A 14 14.64 10.95 6.86
N TYR A 15 14.85 12.14 6.29
CA TYR A 15 13.81 12.88 5.58
C TYR A 15 13.34 12.15 4.33
N HIS A 16 14.26 11.64 3.51
CA HIS A 16 13.91 10.90 2.31
C HIS A 16 13.20 9.56 2.60
N TRP A 17 13.53 8.93 3.73
CA TRP A 17 12.98 7.64 4.16
C TRP A 17 11.75 7.79 5.08
N GLU A 18 11.24 9.00 5.28
CA GLU A 18 10.07 9.28 6.13
C GLU A 18 10.26 8.84 7.60
N MET A 19 11.49 8.84 8.08
CA MET A 19 11.83 8.42 9.46
C MET A 19 11.71 9.56 10.48
N ILE A 20 11.33 10.76 10.06
CA ILE A 20 11.15 11.93 10.93
C ILE A 20 9.65 12.06 11.24
N PRO A 21 9.22 11.80 12.49
CA PRO A 21 7.80 11.91 12.85
C PRO A 21 7.26 13.31 12.59
N GLY A 22 6.09 13.40 11.95
CA GLY A 22 5.41 14.66 11.66
C GLY A 22 5.97 15.47 10.48
N VAL A 23 6.98 14.95 9.76
CA VAL A 23 7.56 15.61 8.58
C VAL A 23 7.51 14.66 7.40
N ALA A 24 6.72 15.03 6.38
CA ALA A 24 6.62 14.26 5.14
C ALA A 24 7.49 14.87 4.02
N SER A 25 8.24 14.04 3.29
CA SER A 25 9.02 14.52 2.14
C SER A 25 8.15 14.77 0.90
N PRO A 26 8.63 15.53 -0.10
CA PRO A 26 7.89 15.74 -1.35
C PRO A 26 7.62 14.43 -2.09
N ALA A 27 8.52 13.44 -1.95
CA ALA A 27 8.33 12.11 -2.53
C ALA A 27 7.20 11.34 -1.85
N TRP A 28 6.96 11.54 -0.56
CA TRP A 28 5.78 10.99 0.11
C TRP A 28 4.50 11.65 -0.38
N TRP A 29 4.46 12.99 -0.49
CA TRP A 29 3.28 13.68 -1.02
C TRP A 29 2.95 13.26 -2.46
N ALA A 30 3.97 13.10 -3.31
CA ALA A 30 3.79 12.60 -4.67
C ALA A 30 3.21 11.18 -4.69
N ARG A 31 3.68 10.28 -3.81
CA ARG A 31 3.11 8.93 -3.67
C ARG A 31 1.69 8.97 -3.11
N ALA A 32 1.44 9.75 -2.06
CA ALA A 32 0.13 9.90 -1.44
C ALA A 32 -0.92 10.42 -2.42
N ALA A 33 -0.54 11.34 -3.33
CA ALA A 33 -1.44 11.85 -4.37
C ALA A 33 -1.84 10.79 -5.41
N THR A 34 -1.06 9.72 -5.56
CA THR A 34 -1.41 8.57 -6.42
C THR A 34 -2.29 7.54 -5.72
N ILE A 35 -2.44 7.62 -4.40
CA ILE A 35 -3.27 6.69 -3.63
C ILE A 35 -4.73 7.07 -3.84
N ARG A 36 -5.48 6.16 -4.46
CA ARG A 36 -6.90 6.32 -4.74
C ARG A 36 -7.76 5.74 -3.61
N TYR A 37 -8.02 6.54 -2.59
CA TYR A 37 -8.84 6.14 -1.45
C TYR A 37 -10.33 5.92 -1.78
N ASP A 38 -10.75 6.29 -2.98
CA ASP A 38 -12.13 6.20 -3.48
C ASP A 38 -12.47 4.85 -4.13
N HIS A 39 -11.49 3.95 -4.27
CA HIS A 39 -11.63 2.61 -4.88
C HIS A 39 -12.04 1.50 -3.91
N TYR A 40 -12.54 1.84 -2.72
CA TYR A 40 -12.90 0.87 -1.67
C TYR A 40 -14.01 -0.12 -2.10
N THR A 41 -14.83 0.22 -3.09
CA THR A 41 -15.86 -0.67 -3.65
C THR A 41 -15.38 -1.59 -4.78
N GLU A 42 -14.24 -1.28 -5.41
CA GLU A 42 -13.70 -2.02 -6.56
C GLU A 42 -12.79 -3.19 -6.15
N GLY A 43 -12.67 -3.46 -4.85
CA GLY A 43 -11.93 -4.61 -4.31
C GLY A 43 -10.42 -4.38 -4.16
N ILE A 44 -9.92 -3.16 -4.40
CA ILE A 44 -8.56 -2.78 -4.05
C ILE A 44 -8.56 -2.33 -2.58
N VAL A 45 -8.33 -3.27 -1.68
CA VAL A 45 -8.20 -2.98 -0.25
C VAL A 45 -6.83 -2.35 -0.01
N TYR A 46 -6.80 -1.04 0.26
CA TYR A 46 -5.65 -0.43 0.91
C TYR A 46 -5.59 -0.94 2.34
N SER A 47 -4.82 -2.00 2.57
CA SER A 47 -4.53 -2.48 3.92
C SER A 47 -3.91 -1.32 4.70
N PRO A 48 -4.57 -0.81 5.76
CA PRO A 48 -4.05 0.30 6.53
C PRO A 48 -2.95 -0.26 7.46
N TYR A 49 -1.79 -0.54 6.87
CA TYR A 49 -0.61 -1.08 7.57
C TYR A 49 -0.19 -0.20 8.77
N ASP A 50 -0.55 1.09 8.78
CA ASP A 50 -0.22 2.05 9.84
C ASP A 50 -1.24 2.13 10.98
N THR A 51 -2.40 1.48 10.90
CA THR A 51 -3.45 1.57 11.96
C THR A 51 -3.40 0.45 13.00
N GLY A 52 -2.51 -0.53 12.85
CA GLY A 52 -2.14 -1.48 13.90
C GLY A 52 -2.93 -2.80 13.94
N ASP A 53 -4.12 -2.88 13.33
CA ASP A 53 -4.89 -4.13 13.27
C ASP A 53 -4.83 -4.75 11.85
N PRO A 54 -4.00 -5.78 11.62
CA PRO A 54 -3.92 -6.43 10.33
C PRO A 54 -5.22 -7.18 10.02
N ILE A 55 -5.72 -7.04 8.80
CA ILE A 55 -6.84 -7.84 8.30
C ILE A 55 -6.39 -9.31 8.26
N ARG A 56 -6.98 -10.17 9.10
CA ARG A 56 -6.61 -11.59 9.23
C ARG A 56 -7.43 -12.51 8.33
N GLU A 57 -8.58 -12.05 7.88
CA GLU A 57 -9.55 -12.82 7.11
C GLU A 57 -9.98 -12.01 5.90
N ILE A 58 -10.25 -12.70 4.78
CA ILE A 58 -10.74 -12.04 3.56
C ILE A 58 -12.12 -11.43 3.85
N PRO A 59 -12.30 -10.11 3.63
CA PRO A 59 -13.62 -9.47 3.74
C PRO A 59 -14.64 -10.13 2.81
N GLU A 60 -15.89 -10.25 3.27
CA GLU A 60 -16.96 -10.97 2.54
C GLU A 60 -17.17 -10.38 1.13
N GLU A 61 -17.11 -9.05 1.01
CA GLU A 61 -17.22 -8.32 -0.25
C GLU A 61 -16.09 -8.57 -1.25
N CYS A 62 -14.96 -9.14 -0.81
CA CYS A 62 -13.81 -9.49 -1.65
C CYS A 62 -13.81 -10.98 -2.06
N LYS A 63 -14.64 -11.83 -1.44
CA LYS A 63 -14.71 -13.26 -1.77
C LYS A 63 -15.19 -13.47 -3.21
N GLY A 64 -14.51 -14.34 -3.95
CA GLY A 64 -14.87 -14.68 -5.33
C GLY A 64 -14.56 -13.59 -6.36
N LYS A 65 -14.03 -12.42 -5.97
CA LYS A 65 -13.67 -11.34 -6.92
C LYS A 65 -12.24 -11.43 -7.45
N MET A 66 -11.53 -12.51 -7.16
CA MET A 66 -10.15 -12.68 -7.61
C MET A 66 -10.11 -13.05 -9.09
N LEU A 67 -9.34 -12.30 -9.89
CA LEU A 67 -9.11 -12.60 -11.30
C LEU A 67 -8.10 -13.75 -11.41
N LEU A 68 -8.55 -14.90 -11.92
CA LEU A 68 -7.77 -16.12 -12.02
C LEU A 68 -7.33 -16.37 -13.47
N ALA A 69 -6.05 -16.68 -13.63
CA ALA A 69 -5.50 -17.12 -14.92
C ALA A 69 -5.91 -18.58 -15.18
N GLN A 70 -6.53 -18.83 -16.33
CA GLN A 70 -7.04 -20.15 -16.71
C GLN A 70 -5.96 -21.00 -17.36
N LYS A 71 -5.95 -22.32 -17.09
CA LYS A 71 -5.01 -23.27 -17.70
C LYS A 71 -5.07 -23.29 -19.23
N LYS A 72 -6.23 -22.98 -19.82
CA LYS A 72 -6.47 -22.92 -21.27
C LYS A 72 -6.22 -21.52 -21.87
N GLY A 73 -5.70 -20.59 -21.08
CA GLY A 73 -5.52 -19.18 -21.45
C GLY A 73 -6.76 -18.34 -21.12
N GLY A 74 -6.52 -17.05 -20.89
CA GLY A 74 -7.55 -16.08 -20.49
C GLY A 74 -7.63 -15.83 -18.99
N TRP A 75 -8.32 -14.75 -18.65
CA TRP A 75 -8.58 -14.32 -17.29
C TRP A 75 -10.08 -14.40 -17.03
N LYS A 76 -10.47 -15.01 -15.91
CA LYS A 76 -11.87 -15.07 -15.44
C LYS A 76 -11.95 -14.73 -13.98
N LEU A 77 -13.03 -14.09 -13.55
CA LEU A 77 -13.28 -13.89 -12.12
C LEU A 77 -13.61 -15.23 -11.46
N GLN A 78 -13.15 -15.41 -10.21
CA GLN A 78 -13.44 -16.62 -9.45
C GLN A 78 -14.96 -16.84 -9.27
N SER A 79 -15.77 -15.79 -9.20
CA SER A 79 -17.23 -15.84 -9.15
C SER A 79 -17.89 -16.33 -10.44
N GLU A 80 -17.16 -16.31 -11.56
CA GLU A 80 -17.63 -16.77 -12.88
C GLU A 80 -17.15 -18.20 -13.19
N MET A 81 -16.44 -18.81 -12.25
CA MET A 81 -16.08 -20.22 -12.30
C MET A 81 -17.18 -21.00 -11.59
N GLU A 82 -18.16 -21.51 -12.34
CA GLU A 82 -19.07 -22.55 -11.84
C GLU A 82 -18.23 -23.74 -11.33
N GLU A 83 -18.64 -24.35 -10.22
CA GLU A 83 -17.96 -25.50 -9.57
C GLU A 83 -17.64 -26.65 -10.54
#